data_AF-A0A1Y2B862-F1
#
_entry.id   AF-A0A1Y2B862-F1
#
_cell.length_a   1.000
_cell.length_b   1.000
_cell.length_c   1.000
_cell.angle_alpha   90.00
_cell.angle_beta   90.00
_cell.angle_gamma   90.00
#
_symmetry.space_group_name_H-M   'P 1'
#
loop_
_entity.id
_entity.type
_entity.pdbx_description
1 polymer ?
#
loop_
_entity_poly.entity_id
_entity_poly.type
_entity_poly.pdbx_seq_one_letter_code
_entity_poly.pdbx_strand_id
1 'polypeptide(L)'
;MPSVESKPHVLLLGAGGVGKAVLATLHQMFPAIGYATLTIIDKVDYADHPVVARAVENGAVFKHVEVTRKNFESIFTEAFGTKDDSSVEEGSVKLFIDLSVGVGYLDVIGWCAKNGVCYVSTAQEPWDDDIFGNATSVTDEAAGEDYSAVLDNTVYAHQQKLKKALGNLVDPQFTAIVDHGMNPGLVSHFCKLGLVKVAEKTLAKVPEHQELANALATKNLAVIGQLLGLRTVHVSEIDTQVPIEPKKDGEFLCTWSPLGFYEEGLCPAQVSWGTHEKELPQNGVSLGPQQIIMKKHSVKTDIKSYVASHGEIKGLLIPHSECATLAEYLTIKGQDGELVYRPTINYVYAPPQCGMDSWTEVFATSGLQMQDSSRVLEGKEIASGEDAVGILLIFERDPVEYLTGNVESEAKPWCFWSGSILDIDDCRKNHGSETVPAPTTMQVVAGVFGALNWMLAAPENRKRGVVWPEALPSDEIEAFAAPWLGRMVFEHFEWDNAPKGCQFKDFLL
;
A
#
# COMPACT_ATOMS: atom_id res chain seq x y z
N MET A 1 -11.13 6.62 -23.41
CA MET A 1 -11.84 5.83 -22.40
C MET A 1 -12.69 4.80 -23.12
N PRO A 2 -12.63 3.51 -22.77
CA PRO A 2 -13.55 2.54 -23.34
C PRO A 2 -14.98 2.95 -22.96
N SER A 3 -15.90 2.87 -23.92
CA SER A 3 -17.33 2.98 -23.63
C SER A 3 -17.70 1.82 -22.72
N VAL A 4 -17.81 2.06 -21.42
CA VAL A 4 -18.41 1.07 -20.53
C VAL A 4 -19.87 1.01 -20.96
N GLU A 5 -20.24 -0.02 -21.73
CA GLU A 5 -21.60 -0.21 -22.26
C GLU A 5 -22.63 -0.34 -21.14
N SER A 6 -22.20 -0.56 -19.89
CA SER A 6 -23.06 -0.69 -18.72
C SER A 6 -22.65 0.25 -17.58
N LYS A 7 -23.64 0.78 -16.85
CA LYS A 7 -23.42 1.68 -15.72
C LYS A 7 -23.00 0.87 -14.48
N PRO A 8 -21.83 1.15 -13.85
CA PRO A 8 -21.45 0.47 -12.63
C PRO A 8 -22.36 0.86 -11.45
N HIS A 9 -22.77 -0.14 -10.66
CA HIS A 9 -23.33 0.04 -9.32
C HIS A 9 -22.20 -0.05 -8.31
N VAL A 10 -22.02 0.99 -7.51
CA VAL A 10 -20.86 1.15 -6.65
C VAL A 10 -21.30 1.25 -5.19
N LEU A 11 -20.69 0.44 -4.34
CA LEU A 11 -20.70 0.64 -2.90
C LEU A 11 -19.30 1.11 -2.47
N LEU A 12 -19.24 2.28 -1.85
CA LEU A 12 -18.08 2.79 -1.14
C LEU A 12 -18.28 2.54 0.36
N LEU A 13 -17.49 1.63 0.94
CA LEU A 13 -17.47 1.37 2.37
C LEU A 13 -16.31 2.15 2.98
N GLY A 14 -16.61 3.08 3.89
CA GLY A 14 -15.64 4.03 4.44
C GLY A 14 -15.63 5.35 3.66
N ALA A 15 -15.98 6.42 4.36
CA ALA A 15 -15.95 7.82 3.96
C ALA A 15 -15.02 8.65 4.88
N GLY A 16 -13.95 8.02 5.38
CA GLY A 16 -12.81 8.68 6.02
C GLY A 16 -11.97 9.50 5.03
N GLY A 17 -10.70 9.76 5.35
CA GLY A 17 -9.81 10.59 4.51
C GLY A 17 -9.74 10.14 3.04
N VAL A 18 -9.44 8.85 2.81
CA VAL A 18 -9.36 8.28 1.45
C VAL A 18 -10.74 8.22 0.79
N GLY A 19 -11.79 7.81 1.52
CA GLY A 19 -13.15 7.74 0.98
C GLY A 19 -13.68 9.11 0.52
N LYS A 20 -13.42 10.17 1.29
CA LYS A 20 -13.70 11.56 0.88
C LYS A 20 -12.91 11.95 -0.36
N ALA A 21 -11.63 11.59 -0.44
CA ALA A 21 -10.80 11.85 -1.61
C ALA A 21 -11.32 11.11 -2.86
N VAL A 22 -11.80 9.87 -2.72
CA VAL A 22 -12.52 9.15 -3.79
C VAL A 22 -13.76 9.95 -4.20
N LEU A 23 -14.62 10.36 -3.28
CA LEU A 23 -15.83 11.14 -3.60
C LEU A 23 -15.53 12.49 -4.26
N ALA A 24 -14.39 13.09 -3.94
CA ALA A 24 -13.93 14.35 -4.52
C ALA A 24 -13.51 14.21 -6.00
N THR A 25 -13.01 13.03 -6.38
CA THR A 25 -12.29 12.77 -7.64
C THR A 25 -13.03 11.81 -8.59
N LEU A 26 -13.91 10.93 -8.06
CA LEU A 26 -14.52 9.79 -8.75
C LEU A 26 -15.13 10.17 -10.10
N HIS A 27 -15.94 11.22 -10.14
CA HIS A 27 -16.64 11.60 -11.36
C HIS A 27 -15.74 12.31 -12.39
N GLN A 28 -14.59 12.84 -11.96
CA GLN A 28 -13.58 13.37 -12.89
C GLN A 28 -12.87 12.23 -13.63
N MET A 29 -12.60 11.13 -12.93
CA MET A 29 -11.83 9.99 -13.46
C MET A 29 -12.71 8.90 -14.08
N PHE A 30 -13.93 8.74 -13.58
CA PHE A 30 -14.93 7.76 -14.04
C PHE A 30 -16.30 8.44 -14.25
N PRO A 31 -16.46 9.24 -15.31
CA PRO A 31 -17.72 9.94 -15.58
C PRO A 31 -18.90 9.00 -15.90
N ALA A 32 -18.63 7.71 -16.15
CA ALA A 32 -19.65 6.69 -16.38
C ALA A 32 -20.31 6.19 -15.07
N ILE A 33 -19.67 6.39 -13.92
CA ILE A 33 -20.25 6.10 -12.61
C ILE A 33 -21.17 7.27 -12.27
N GLY A 34 -22.48 7.02 -12.16
CA GLY A 34 -23.45 8.03 -11.80
C GLY A 34 -23.71 8.07 -10.29
N TYR A 35 -23.99 9.25 -9.74
CA TYR A 35 -24.36 9.39 -8.33
C TYR A 35 -25.53 8.49 -7.92
N ALA A 36 -26.56 8.33 -8.76
CA ALA A 36 -27.72 7.47 -8.47
C ALA A 36 -27.40 5.98 -8.32
N THR A 37 -26.22 5.53 -8.77
CA THR A 37 -25.75 4.14 -8.61
C THR A 37 -24.66 4.01 -7.56
N LEU A 38 -24.38 5.08 -6.80
CA LEU A 38 -23.39 5.14 -5.73
C LEU A 38 -24.08 5.06 -4.36
N THR A 39 -23.69 4.06 -3.58
CA THR A 39 -24.03 3.93 -2.15
C THR A 39 -22.77 4.16 -1.31
N ILE A 40 -22.85 4.99 -0.28
CA ILE A 40 -21.77 5.32 0.63
C ILE A 40 -22.19 4.84 2.02
N ILE A 41 -21.32 4.09 2.69
CA ILE A 41 -21.59 3.53 4.03
C ILE A 41 -20.45 3.89 4.96
N ASP A 42 -20.75 4.46 6.13
CA ASP A 42 -19.78 4.72 7.18
C ASP A 42 -20.42 4.64 8.58
N LYS A 43 -19.62 4.31 9.59
CA LYS A 43 -20.01 4.31 11.01
C LYS A 43 -20.04 5.71 11.62
N VAL A 44 -19.40 6.69 10.99
CA VAL A 44 -19.44 8.11 11.37
C VAL A 44 -20.43 8.85 10.48
N ASP A 45 -21.21 9.74 11.08
CA ASP A 45 -22.14 10.59 10.34
C ASP A 45 -21.41 11.70 9.59
N TYR A 46 -21.11 11.44 8.31
CA TYR A 46 -20.51 12.41 7.41
C TYR A 46 -21.53 13.09 6.48
N ALA A 47 -22.85 13.00 6.76
CA ALA A 47 -23.87 13.55 5.87
C ALA A 47 -23.66 15.04 5.54
N ASP A 48 -23.20 15.83 6.53
CA ASP A 48 -22.93 17.27 6.38
C ASP A 48 -21.54 17.60 5.81
N HIS A 49 -20.69 16.58 5.60
CA HIS A 49 -19.37 16.81 5.03
C HIS A 49 -19.49 17.24 3.54
N PRO A 50 -18.83 18.32 3.08
CA PRO A 50 -19.11 18.92 1.76
C PRO A 50 -19.08 17.95 0.57
N VAL A 51 -18.12 17.01 0.52
CA VAL A 51 -18.05 16.05 -0.59
C VAL A 51 -19.12 14.95 -0.53
N VAL A 52 -19.58 14.60 0.67
CA VAL A 52 -20.63 13.59 0.89
C VAL A 52 -22.00 14.23 0.64
N ALA A 53 -22.26 15.40 1.21
CA ALA A 53 -23.44 16.22 0.96
C ALA A 53 -23.64 16.44 -0.54
N ARG A 54 -22.59 16.87 -1.26
CA ARG A 54 -22.62 17.02 -2.71
C ARG A 54 -22.98 15.73 -3.43
N ALA A 55 -22.44 14.58 -3.00
CA ALA A 55 -22.78 13.30 -3.62
C ALA A 55 -24.26 12.94 -3.43
N VAL A 56 -24.78 13.14 -2.22
CA VAL A 56 -26.19 12.88 -1.87
C VAL A 56 -27.14 13.82 -2.60
N GLU A 57 -26.82 15.12 -2.67
CA GLU A 57 -27.59 16.12 -3.44
C GLU A 57 -27.71 15.74 -4.93
N ASN A 58 -26.70 15.06 -5.48
CA ASN A 58 -26.69 14.59 -6.86
C ASN A 58 -27.28 13.17 -7.04
N GLY A 59 -27.77 12.56 -5.96
CA GLY A 59 -28.54 11.31 -6.01
C GLY A 59 -27.86 10.08 -5.41
N ALA A 60 -26.67 10.20 -4.82
CA ALA A 60 -26.05 9.11 -4.08
C ALA A 60 -26.82 8.81 -2.79
N VAL A 61 -26.72 7.56 -2.32
CA VAL A 61 -27.29 7.15 -1.04
C VAL A 61 -26.19 7.13 0.02
N PHE A 62 -26.34 7.91 1.09
CA PHE A 62 -25.49 7.80 2.27
C PHE A 62 -26.21 7.03 3.38
N LYS A 63 -25.56 6.01 3.94
CA LYS A 63 -26.03 5.22 5.08
C LYS A 63 -25.06 5.36 6.23
N HIS A 64 -25.48 6.05 7.28
CA HIS A 64 -24.78 6.07 8.57
C HIS A 64 -25.11 4.76 9.31
N VAL A 65 -24.23 3.76 9.21
CA VAL A 65 -24.38 2.46 9.85
C VAL A 65 -23.01 1.81 10.08
N GLU A 66 -22.84 1.23 11.26
CA GLU A 66 -21.70 0.39 11.57
C GLU A 66 -21.88 -1.01 10.97
N VAL A 67 -20.93 -1.40 10.10
CA VAL A 67 -20.88 -2.76 9.55
C VAL A 67 -20.20 -3.68 10.56
N THR A 68 -20.86 -4.79 10.88
CA THR A 68 -20.42 -5.79 11.84
C THR A 68 -20.60 -7.19 11.27
N ARG A 69 -19.93 -8.19 11.86
CA ARG A 69 -20.12 -9.62 11.52
C ARG A 69 -21.58 -10.06 11.47
N LYS A 70 -22.45 -9.42 12.26
CA LYS A 70 -23.87 -9.79 12.39
C LYS A 70 -24.76 -9.21 11.29
N ASN A 71 -24.37 -8.08 10.69
CA ASN A 71 -25.25 -7.32 9.78
C ASN A 71 -24.70 -7.16 8.36
N PHE A 72 -23.40 -7.42 8.11
CA PHE A 72 -22.76 -7.10 6.84
C PHE A 72 -23.45 -7.74 5.63
N GLU A 73 -23.83 -9.03 5.71
CA GLU A 73 -24.50 -9.70 4.59
C GLU A 73 -25.82 -9.02 4.22
N SER A 74 -26.59 -8.58 5.23
CA SER A 74 -27.87 -7.90 5.01
C SER A 74 -27.66 -6.54 4.36
N ILE A 75 -26.69 -5.77 4.86
CA ILE A 75 -26.38 -4.43 4.36
C ILE A 75 -25.92 -4.50 2.90
N PHE A 76 -25.01 -5.42 2.58
CA PHE A 76 -24.47 -5.55 1.22
C PHE A 76 -25.49 -6.13 0.25
N THR A 77 -26.34 -7.06 0.70
CA THR A 77 -27.47 -7.57 -0.11
C THR A 77 -28.48 -6.47 -0.40
N GLU A 78 -28.75 -5.57 0.54
CA GLU A 78 -29.63 -4.42 0.28
C GLU A 78 -29.05 -3.47 -0.77
N ALA A 79 -27.72 -3.28 -0.77
CA ALA A 79 -27.06 -2.36 -1.71
C ALA A 79 -26.89 -2.93 -3.12
N PHE A 80 -26.63 -4.23 -3.25
CA PHE A 80 -26.28 -4.87 -4.53
C PHE A 80 -27.29 -5.90 -5.04
N GLY A 81 -28.26 -6.32 -4.22
CA GLY A 81 -29.03 -7.54 -4.45
C GLY A 81 -28.18 -8.81 -4.30
N THR A 82 -28.78 -9.97 -4.56
CA THR A 82 -28.05 -11.25 -4.64
C THR A 82 -27.63 -11.55 -6.08
N LYS A 83 -26.87 -12.64 -6.30
CA LYS A 83 -26.52 -13.11 -7.64
C LYS A 83 -27.73 -13.46 -8.51
N ASP A 84 -28.81 -13.95 -7.89
CA ASP A 84 -30.03 -14.35 -8.58
C ASP A 84 -31.04 -13.20 -8.71
N ASP A 85 -30.68 -12.00 -8.23
CA ASP A 85 -31.54 -10.84 -8.25
C ASP A 85 -31.54 -10.15 -9.63
N SER A 86 -32.66 -10.27 -10.33
CA SER A 86 -32.92 -9.62 -11.63
C SER A 86 -33.19 -8.11 -11.54
N SER A 87 -33.13 -7.51 -10.34
CA SER A 87 -33.33 -6.07 -10.14
C SER A 87 -32.17 -5.20 -10.66
N VAL A 88 -31.01 -5.81 -10.89
CA VAL A 88 -29.82 -5.15 -11.43
C VAL A 88 -29.78 -5.36 -12.95
N GLU A 89 -29.68 -4.26 -13.70
CA GLU A 89 -29.74 -4.28 -15.17
C GLU A 89 -28.75 -5.30 -15.75
N GLU A 90 -29.24 -6.17 -16.65
CA GLU A 90 -28.44 -7.22 -17.27
C GLU A 90 -27.21 -6.60 -17.96
N GLY A 91 -26.02 -7.02 -17.54
CA GLY A 91 -24.74 -6.48 -18.03
C GLY A 91 -24.10 -5.37 -17.19
N SER A 92 -24.78 -4.85 -16.16
CA SER A 92 -24.18 -3.88 -15.21
C SER A 92 -23.11 -4.50 -14.30
N VAL A 93 -22.15 -3.67 -13.90
CA VAL A 93 -21.00 -4.09 -13.06
C VAL A 93 -21.28 -3.71 -11.62
N LYS A 94 -21.27 -4.68 -10.70
CA LYS A 94 -21.32 -4.43 -9.25
C LYS A 94 -19.90 -4.27 -8.74
N LEU A 95 -19.59 -3.11 -8.16
CA LEU A 95 -18.26 -2.75 -7.69
C LEU A 95 -18.30 -2.34 -6.21
N PHE A 96 -17.51 -3.04 -5.40
CA PHE A 96 -17.28 -2.76 -4.00
C PHE A 96 -15.91 -2.09 -3.85
N ILE A 97 -15.90 -0.86 -3.35
CA ILE A 97 -14.69 -0.11 -3.00
C ILE A 97 -14.63 -0.08 -1.47
N ASP A 98 -13.68 -0.81 -0.89
CA ASP A 98 -13.51 -0.96 0.54
C ASP A 98 -12.32 -0.12 1.05
N LEU A 99 -12.66 0.97 1.73
CA LEU A 99 -11.75 1.94 2.34
C LEU A 99 -12.07 2.11 3.83
N SER A 100 -12.57 1.04 4.45
CA SER A 100 -12.95 1.01 5.84
C SER A 100 -11.82 0.53 6.76
N VAL A 101 -12.05 0.66 8.07
CA VAL A 101 -11.21 0.10 9.13
C VAL A 101 -12.10 -0.76 10.02
N GLY A 102 -11.56 -1.86 10.54
CA GLY A 102 -12.30 -2.72 11.47
C GLY A 102 -13.37 -3.62 10.86
N VAL A 103 -13.42 -3.76 9.54
CA VAL A 103 -14.36 -4.62 8.81
C VAL A 103 -13.61 -5.78 8.19
N GLY A 104 -13.98 -7.01 8.56
CA GLY A 104 -13.20 -8.20 8.22
C GLY A 104 -13.15 -8.53 6.73
N TYR A 105 -11.98 -8.29 6.13
CA TYR A 105 -11.73 -8.45 4.69
C TYR A 105 -12.09 -9.84 4.15
N LEU A 106 -11.84 -10.93 4.90
CA LEU A 106 -12.17 -12.29 4.46
C LEU A 106 -13.66 -12.50 4.22
N ASP A 107 -14.49 -11.97 5.13
CA ASP A 107 -15.94 -12.13 5.06
C ASP A 107 -16.51 -11.26 3.93
N VAL A 108 -16.00 -10.02 3.78
CA VAL A 108 -16.41 -9.11 2.71
C VAL A 108 -16.05 -9.67 1.33
N ILE A 109 -14.79 -10.10 1.13
CA ILE A 109 -14.34 -10.67 -0.15
C ILE A 109 -15.08 -11.99 -0.41
N GLY A 110 -15.28 -12.83 0.61
CA GLY A 110 -16.06 -14.07 0.49
C GLY A 110 -17.51 -13.82 0.04
N TRP A 111 -18.15 -12.78 0.59
CA TRP A 111 -19.49 -12.35 0.17
C TRP A 111 -19.48 -11.83 -1.27
N CYS A 112 -18.48 -11.04 -1.66
CA CYS A 112 -18.32 -10.54 -3.02
C CYS A 112 -18.13 -11.69 -4.02
N ALA A 113 -17.28 -12.67 -3.70
CA ALA A 113 -17.04 -13.86 -4.50
C ALA A 113 -18.32 -14.68 -4.72
N LYS A 114 -19.13 -14.87 -3.66
CA LYS A 114 -20.41 -15.57 -3.72
C LYS A 114 -21.42 -14.85 -4.63
N ASN A 115 -21.41 -13.52 -4.64
CA ASN A 115 -22.42 -12.70 -5.34
C ASN A 115 -21.95 -12.14 -6.69
N GLY A 116 -20.72 -12.44 -7.13
CA GLY A 116 -20.17 -11.93 -8.39
C GLY A 116 -19.93 -10.42 -8.37
N VAL A 117 -19.60 -9.88 -7.21
CA VAL A 117 -19.29 -8.45 -7.02
C VAL A 117 -17.77 -8.27 -7.16
N CYS A 118 -17.36 -7.33 -8.00
CA CYS A 118 -15.96 -6.94 -8.10
C CYS A 118 -15.55 -6.15 -6.86
N TYR A 119 -14.34 -6.36 -6.36
CA TYR A 119 -13.88 -5.78 -5.11
C TYR A 119 -12.51 -5.09 -5.29
N VAL A 120 -12.34 -3.93 -4.68
CA VAL A 120 -11.04 -3.27 -4.51
C VAL A 120 -10.88 -2.82 -3.05
N SER A 121 -9.70 -3.01 -2.47
CA SER A 121 -9.35 -2.45 -1.16
C SER A 121 -7.91 -1.95 -1.11
N THR A 122 -7.61 -1.12 -0.12
CA THR A 122 -6.26 -0.61 0.15
C THR A 122 -5.56 -1.33 1.29
N ALA A 123 -6.29 -2.13 2.07
CA ALA A 123 -5.77 -2.89 3.21
C ALA A 123 -6.55 -4.19 3.43
N GLN A 124 -5.96 -5.09 4.22
CA GLN A 124 -6.58 -6.34 4.69
C GLN A 124 -6.95 -6.22 6.17
N GLU A 125 -8.05 -5.50 6.42
CA GLU A 125 -8.56 -5.19 7.76
C GLU A 125 -9.24 -6.41 8.40
N PRO A 126 -8.79 -6.88 9.57
CA PRO A 126 -9.59 -7.82 10.35
C PRO A 126 -10.82 -7.11 10.94
N TRP A 127 -11.69 -7.86 11.61
CA TRP A 127 -12.76 -7.24 12.37
C TRP A 127 -12.21 -6.56 13.63
N ASP A 128 -12.81 -5.44 14.06
CA ASP A 128 -12.39 -4.69 15.26
C ASP A 128 -12.18 -5.59 16.51
N ASP A 129 -13.02 -6.63 16.68
CA ASP A 129 -12.92 -7.56 17.81
C ASP A 129 -11.67 -8.46 17.79
N ASP A 130 -11.02 -8.61 16.63
CA ASP A 130 -9.78 -9.37 16.45
C ASP A 130 -8.51 -8.49 16.64
N ILE A 131 -8.63 -7.15 16.54
CA ILE A 131 -7.51 -6.19 16.60
C ILE A 131 -7.05 -5.97 18.05
N PHE A 132 -7.99 -5.54 18.90
CA PHE A 132 -7.69 -5.12 20.28
C PHE A 132 -7.35 -6.29 21.22
N GLY A 133 -7.59 -7.53 20.80
CA GLY A 133 -7.25 -8.72 21.58
C GLY A 133 -5.76 -9.09 21.60
N ASN A 134 -4.99 -8.70 20.58
CA ASN A 134 -3.62 -9.22 20.34
C ASN A 134 -2.55 -8.13 20.07
N ALA A 135 -2.90 -6.91 19.63
CA ALA A 135 -1.89 -5.87 19.35
C ALA A 135 -1.22 -5.33 20.62
N THR A 136 -1.91 -5.39 21.76
CA THR A 136 -1.43 -4.92 23.07
C THR A 136 -0.59 -5.95 23.83
N SER A 137 -0.49 -7.20 23.35
CA SER A 137 0.29 -8.25 24.02
C SER A 137 1.79 -8.19 23.71
N VAL A 138 2.22 -7.33 22.77
CA VAL A 138 3.63 -7.04 22.54
C VAL A 138 4.01 -5.91 23.49
N THR A 139 4.46 -6.22 24.70
CA THR A 139 5.15 -5.21 25.52
C THR A 139 6.66 -5.35 25.32
N ASP A 140 7.38 -4.23 25.35
CA ASP A 140 8.86 -4.21 25.36
C ASP A 140 9.43 -5.06 26.53
N GLU A 141 8.59 -5.37 27.53
CA GLU A 141 8.89 -6.14 28.75
C GLU A 141 8.50 -7.63 28.66
N ALA A 142 7.62 -8.03 27.72
CA ALA A 142 7.22 -9.43 27.48
C ALA A 142 8.27 -10.24 26.69
N ALA A 143 9.54 -9.88 26.81
CA ALA A 143 10.68 -10.54 26.17
C ALA A 143 10.89 -12.01 26.59
N GLY A 144 9.99 -12.59 27.40
CA GLY A 144 9.94 -13.99 27.79
C GLY A 144 8.67 -14.76 27.43
N GLU A 145 7.67 -14.16 26.78
CA GLU A 145 6.38 -14.81 26.49
C GLU A 145 6.25 -15.29 25.04
N ASP A 146 5.34 -16.25 24.82
CA ASP A 146 5.10 -16.93 23.54
C ASP A 146 4.63 -15.94 22.47
N TYR A 147 5.52 -15.61 21.52
CA TYR A 147 5.22 -14.72 20.39
C TYR A 147 4.22 -15.33 19.40
N SER A 148 3.79 -16.60 19.56
CA SER A 148 2.84 -17.27 18.67
C SER A 148 1.53 -16.48 18.47
N ALA A 149 1.00 -15.86 19.52
CA ALA A 149 -0.22 -15.05 19.48
C ALA A 149 -0.07 -13.78 18.61
N VAL A 150 1.15 -13.23 18.54
CA VAL A 150 1.48 -12.07 17.70
C VAL A 150 1.61 -12.46 16.24
N LEU A 151 1.98 -13.72 15.95
CA LEU A 151 2.22 -14.20 14.59
C LEU A 151 0.94 -14.23 13.76
N ASP A 152 -0.16 -14.66 14.38
CA ASP A 152 -1.45 -14.85 13.70
C ASP A 152 -2.08 -13.53 13.23
N ASN A 153 -1.63 -12.40 13.78
CA ASN A 153 -2.11 -11.05 13.47
C ASN A 153 -1.06 -10.20 12.74
N THR A 154 0.03 -10.80 12.26
CA THR A 154 0.95 -10.09 11.35
C THR A 154 0.29 -9.84 10.00
N VAL A 155 0.70 -8.77 9.33
CA VAL A 155 0.30 -8.48 7.95
C VAL A 155 0.58 -9.68 7.03
N TYR A 156 1.73 -10.32 7.22
CA TYR A 156 2.06 -11.57 6.51
C TYR A 156 1.05 -12.68 6.76
N ALA A 157 0.62 -12.92 8.01
CA ALA A 157 -0.36 -13.94 8.33
C ALA A 157 -1.73 -13.65 7.70
N HIS A 158 -2.17 -12.39 7.65
CA HIS A 158 -3.40 -12.00 6.94
C HIS A 158 -3.33 -12.39 5.46
N GLN A 159 -2.22 -12.08 4.79
CA GLN A 159 -2.02 -12.47 3.40
C GLN A 159 -2.08 -13.99 3.20
N GLN A 160 -1.44 -14.77 4.08
CA GLN A 160 -1.48 -16.23 4.00
C GLN A 160 -2.89 -16.78 4.22
N LYS A 161 -3.67 -16.20 5.14
CA LYS A 161 -5.08 -16.53 5.36
C LYS A 161 -5.91 -16.29 4.09
N LEU A 162 -5.74 -15.13 3.44
CA LEU A 162 -6.42 -14.81 2.18
C LEU A 162 -6.08 -15.78 1.05
N LYS A 163 -4.77 -16.02 0.82
CA LYS A 163 -4.29 -16.95 -0.21
C LYS A 163 -4.85 -18.35 -0.01
N LYS A 164 -4.86 -18.84 1.24
CA LYS A 164 -5.41 -20.15 1.59
C LYS A 164 -6.92 -20.23 1.37
N ALA A 165 -7.66 -19.17 1.70
CA ALA A 165 -9.11 -19.15 1.62
C ALA A 165 -9.64 -19.01 0.18
N LEU A 166 -9.04 -18.14 -0.63
CA LEU A 166 -9.61 -17.71 -1.92
C LEU A 166 -8.62 -17.72 -3.09
N GLY A 167 -7.34 -18.05 -2.87
CA GLY A 167 -6.30 -17.99 -3.91
C GLY A 167 -6.38 -19.10 -4.97
N ASN A 168 -7.06 -20.22 -4.69
CA ASN A 168 -7.09 -21.40 -5.56
C ASN A 168 -8.48 -21.67 -6.18
N LEU A 169 -9.28 -20.63 -6.37
CA LEU A 169 -10.61 -20.76 -6.99
C LEU A 169 -10.47 -21.12 -8.48
N VAL A 170 -11.15 -22.20 -8.90
CA VAL A 170 -11.24 -22.61 -10.31
C VAL A 170 -12.32 -21.78 -11.01
N ASP A 171 -12.01 -21.24 -12.19
CA ASP A 171 -12.91 -20.41 -13.01
C ASP A 171 -13.63 -19.30 -12.21
N PRO A 172 -12.87 -18.40 -11.54
CA PRO A 172 -13.46 -17.39 -10.67
C PRO A 172 -14.43 -16.49 -11.44
N GLN A 173 -15.63 -16.28 -10.89
CA GLN A 173 -16.66 -15.39 -11.46
C GLN A 173 -16.65 -14.00 -10.82
N PHE A 174 -15.53 -13.61 -10.23
CA PHE A 174 -15.29 -12.30 -9.61
C PHE A 174 -13.80 -11.95 -9.73
N THR A 175 -13.48 -10.70 -9.43
CA THR A 175 -12.12 -10.24 -9.17
C THR A 175 -12.13 -9.42 -7.89
N ALA A 176 -11.20 -9.73 -6.99
CA ALA A 176 -10.87 -8.89 -5.83
C ALA A 176 -9.44 -8.41 -5.97
N ILE A 177 -9.25 -7.12 -6.27
CA ILE A 177 -7.94 -6.49 -6.23
C ILE A 177 -7.72 -6.01 -4.80
N VAL A 178 -6.81 -6.67 -4.09
CA VAL A 178 -6.51 -6.34 -2.69
C VAL A 178 -5.24 -5.51 -2.61
N ASP A 179 -5.06 -4.78 -1.51
CA ASP A 179 -3.80 -4.07 -1.23
C ASP A 179 -3.42 -3.08 -2.35
N HIS A 180 -4.39 -2.33 -2.90
CA HIS A 180 -4.16 -1.45 -4.06
C HIS A 180 -4.55 0.00 -3.78
N GLY A 181 -3.69 0.67 -3.02
CA GLY A 181 -3.66 2.12 -2.82
C GLY A 181 -2.31 2.68 -3.28
N MET A 182 -1.64 3.45 -2.42
CA MET A 182 -0.29 3.95 -2.67
C MET A 182 0.75 2.87 -2.30
N ASN A 183 0.81 2.55 -1.01
CA ASN A 183 1.57 1.48 -0.38
C ASN A 183 0.62 0.81 0.63
N PRO A 184 0.23 -0.46 0.42
CA PRO A 184 0.52 -1.26 -0.76
C PRO A 184 -0.20 -0.74 -2.01
N GLY A 185 0.27 -1.13 -3.20
CA GLY A 185 -0.38 -0.76 -4.48
C GLY A 185 0.60 -0.19 -5.49
N LEU A 186 0.54 1.13 -5.72
CA LEU A 186 1.40 1.85 -6.66
C LEU A 186 2.90 1.61 -6.45
N VAL A 187 3.37 1.48 -5.21
CA VAL A 187 4.78 1.18 -4.93
C VAL A 187 5.23 -0.16 -5.53
N SER A 188 4.36 -1.16 -5.63
CA SER A 188 4.68 -2.41 -6.32
C SER A 188 4.88 -2.17 -7.82
N HIS A 189 4.10 -1.28 -8.41
CA HIS A 189 4.28 -0.87 -9.80
C HIS A 189 5.57 -0.10 -10.02
N PHE A 190 5.91 0.81 -9.10
CA PHE A 190 7.16 1.57 -9.15
C PHE A 190 8.38 0.67 -9.02
N CYS A 191 8.34 -0.35 -8.16
CA CYS A 191 9.41 -1.35 -8.03
C CYS A 191 9.65 -2.05 -9.37
N LYS A 192 8.57 -2.54 -10.00
CA LYS A 192 8.61 -3.23 -11.29
C LYS A 192 9.19 -2.32 -12.40
N LEU A 193 8.69 -1.10 -12.50
CA LEU A 193 9.14 -0.13 -13.51
C LEU A 193 10.58 0.36 -13.26
N GLY A 194 10.96 0.55 -12.00
CA GLY A 194 12.32 0.89 -11.59
C GLY A 194 13.31 -0.18 -12.03
N LEU A 195 13.01 -1.46 -11.76
CA LEU A 195 13.86 -2.58 -12.19
C LEU A 195 13.98 -2.68 -13.71
N VAL A 196 12.88 -2.49 -14.46
CA VAL A 196 12.93 -2.43 -15.93
C VAL A 196 13.86 -1.31 -16.38
N LYS A 197 13.72 -0.09 -15.84
CA LYS A 197 14.56 1.05 -16.23
C LYS A 197 16.04 0.84 -15.91
N VAL A 198 16.36 0.24 -14.76
CA VAL A 198 17.76 -0.10 -14.44
C VAL A 198 18.28 -1.14 -15.42
N ALA A 199 17.51 -2.20 -15.70
CA ALA A 199 17.90 -3.24 -16.63
C ALA A 199 18.10 -2.73 -18.06
N GLU A 200 17.22 -1.86 -18.57
CA GLU A 200 17.36 -1.23 -19.88
C GLU A 200 18.64 -0.38 -19.96
N LYS A 201 18.91 0.43 -18.93
CA LYS A 201 20.14 1.24 -18.84
C LYS A 201 21.41 0.38 -18.78
N THR A 202 21.37 -0.74 -18.05
CA THR A 202 22.48 -1.69 -17.98
C THR A 202 22.68 -2.37 -19.32
N LEU A 203 21.62 -2.91 -19.93
CA LEU A 203 21.69 -3.61 -21.22
C LEU A 203 22.17 -2.70 -22.34
N ALA A 204 21.83 -1.41 -22.32
CA ALA A 204 22.36 -0.45 -23.30
C ALA A 204 23.90 -0.33 -23.26
N LYS A 205 24.53 -0.60 -22.11
CA LYS A 205 25.99 -0.59 -21.93
C LYS A 205 26.64 -1.97 -22.20
N VAL A 206 25.88 -3.05 -22.05
CA VAL A 206 26.33 -4.45 -22.30
C VAL A 206 25.34 -5.20 -23.20
N PRO A 207 25.15 -4.74 -24.45
CA PRO A 207 24.09 -5.25 -25.34
C PRO A 207 24.23 -6.73 -25.71
N GLU A 208 25.41 -7.31 -25.55
CA GLU A 208 25.70 -8.73 -25.75
C GLU A 208 25.19 -9.65 -24.63
N HIS A 209 24.73 -9.11 -23.51
CA HIS A 209 24.29 -9.90 -22.36
C HIS A 209 22.90 -10.52 -22.57
N GLN A 210 22.86 -11.66 -23.27
CA GLN A 210 21.63 -12.30 -23.74
C GLN A 210 20.65 -12.68 -22.62
N GLU A 211 21.14 -13.06 -21.45
CA GLU A 211 20.27 -13.46 -20.33
C GLU A 211 19.45 -12.28 -19.80
N LEU A 212 20.07 -11.09 -19.72
CA LEU A 212 19.39 -9.87 -19.28
C LEU A 212 18.38 -9.41 -20.34
N ALA A 213 18.76 -9.48 -21.62
CA ALA A 213 17.87 -9.18 -22.74
C ALA A 213 16.63 -10.10 -22.74
N ASN A 214 16.82 -11.41 -22.50
CA ASN A 214 15.73 -12.37 -22.40
C ASN A 214 14.83 -12.07 -21.20
N ALA A 215 15.41 -11.82 -20.02
CA ALA A 215 14.65 -11.52 -18.81
C ALA A 215 13.80 -10.25 -18.95
N LEU A 216 14.33 -9.21 -19.61
CA LEU A 216 13.60 -8.00 -19.99
C LEU A 216 12.44 -8.30 -20.94
N ALA A 217 12.70 -9.05 -22.02
CA ALA A 217 11.67 -9.38 -23.01
C ALA A 217 10.51 -10.19 -22.41
N THR A 218 10.79 -11.07 -21.44
CA THR A 218 9.77 -11.85 -20.73
C THR A 218 9.24 -11.17 -19.46
N LYS A 219 9.70 -9.95 -19.14
CA LYS A 219 9.40 -9.22 -17.89
C LYS A 219 9.64 -10.07 -16.63
N ASN A 220 10.69 -10.91 -16.63
CA ASN A 220 11.06 -11.73 -15.48
C ASN A 220 11.89 -10.91 -14.48
N LEU A 221 11.17 -10.18 -13.62
CA LEU A 221 11.76 -9.20 -12.71
C LEU A 221 12.59 -9.82 -11.58
N ALA A 222 12.27 -11.06 -11.16
CA ALA A 222 13.08 -11.78 -10.19
C ALA A 222 14.48 -12.08 -10.76
N VAL A 223 14.54 -12.57 -12.02
CA VAL A 223 15.80 -12.81 -12.73
C VAL A 223 16.56 -11.50 -12.97
N ILE A 224 15.87 -10.43 -13.36
CA ILE A 224 16.49 -9.10 -13.47
C ILE A 224 17.11 -8.67 -12.14
N GLY A 225 16.37 -8.77 -11.03
CA GLY A 225 16.89 -8.43 -9.71
C GLY A 225 18.13 -9.23 -9.34
N GLN A 226 18.11 -10.54 -9.58
CA GLN A 226 19.26 -11.42 -9.32
C GLN A 226 20.47 -11.04 -10.18
N LEU A 227 20.29 -10.90 -11.49
CA LEU A 227 21.36 -10.61 -12.44
C LEU A 227 22.03 -9.27 -12.19
N LEU A 228 21.26 -8.28 -11.75
CA LEU A 228 21.76 -6.93 -11.50
C LEU A 228 22.29 -6.75 -10.07
N GLY A 229 22.19 -7.77 -9.22
CA GLY A 229 22.68 -7.72 -7.85
C GLY A 229 21.82 -6.88 -6.91
N LEU A 230 20.50 -6.82 -7.15
CA LEU A 230 19.56 -6.19 -6.22
C LEU A 230 19.54 -6.98 -4.91
N ARG A 231 19.85 -6.32 -3.80
CA ARG A 231 19.91 -6.93 -2.47
C ARG A 231 18.78 -6.44 -1.58
N THR A 232 18.54 -5.14 -1.57
CA THR A 232 17.58 -4.54 -0.63
C THR A 232 16.65 -3.59 -1.38
N VAL A 233 15.38 -3.60 -0.98
CA VAL A 233 14.36 -2.68 -1.46
C VAL A 233 13.74 -2.00 -0.24
N HIS A 234 13.80 -0.68 -0.18
CA HIS A 234 12.96 0.05 0.77
C HIS A 234 11.76 0.61 0.01
N VAL A 235 10.57 0.34 0.51
CA VAL A 235 9.46 1.28 0.30
C VAL A 235 9.84 2.49 1.14
N SER A 236 10.11 3.62 0.52
CA SER A 236 10.73 4.77 1.18
C SER A 236 9.84 5.99 1.03
N GLU A 237 9.40 6.50 2.16
CA GLU A 237 8.39 7.56 2.23
C GLU A 237 8.83 8.66 3.18
N ILE A 238 8.60 9.90 2.76
CA ILE A 238 8.61 11.04 3.66
C ILE A 238 7.42 11.94 3.38
N ASP A 239 6.70 12.24 4.44
CA ASP A 239 5.60 13.19 4.44
C ASP A 239 6.05 14.48 5.14
N THR A 240 5.95 15.60 4.42
CA THR A 240 6.35 16.93 4.89
C THR A 240 5.17 17.89 5.00
N GLN A 241 3.94 17.39 4.90
CA GLN A 241 2.73 18.21 4.93
C GLN A 241 2.59 18.93 6.28
N VAL A 242 2.39 20.25 6.20
CA VAL A 242 2.29 21.14 7.36
C VAL A 242 0.84 21.57 7.52
N PRO A 243 0.21 21.35 8.70
CA PRO A 243 -1.14 21.81 8.93
C PRO A 243 -1.21 23.34 9.10
N ILE A 244 -2.31 23.96 8.66
CA ILE A 244 -2.64 25.36 8.93
C ILE A 244 -2.93 25.53 10.42
N GLU A 245 -3.83 24.69 10.94
CA GLU A 245 -4.16 24.64 12.36
C GLU A 245 -3.34 23.53 13.03
N PRO A 246 -2.49 23.86 14.00
CA PRO A 246 -1.60 22.90 14.62
C PRO A 246 -2.39 21.80 15.34
N LYS A 247 -1.70 20.70 15.63
CA LYS A 247 -2.19 19.63 16.51
C LYS A 247 -2.64 20.21 17.86
N LYS A 248 -3.79 19.76 18.35
CA LYS A 248 -4.30 20.09 19.69
C LYS A 248 -3.81 19.07 20.74
N ASP A 249 -3.74 19.50 22.00
CA ASP A 249 -3.49 18.60 23.13
C ASP A 249 -4.61 17.54 23.21
N GLY A 250 -4.25 16.27 23.34
CA GLY A 250 -5.25 15.18 23.39
C GLY A 250 -5.91 14.86 22.04
N GLU A 251 -5.27 15.26 20.93
CA GLU A 251 -5.65 14.92 19.55
C GLU A 251 -4.54 14.12 18.88
N PHE A 252 -4.86 12.99 18.26
CA PHE A 252 -3.99 12.33 17.30
C PHE A 252 -4.23 12.94 15.90
N LEU A 253 -3.27 13.71 15.39
CA LEU A 253 -3.32 14.36 14.09
C LEU A 253 -2.37 13.70 13.09
N CYS A 254 -2.88 13.28 11.93
CA CYS A 254 -2.08 12.70 10.85
C CYS A 254 -2.66 13.09 9.47
N THR A 255 -1.92 12.84 8.40
CA THR A 255 -2.34 13.06 6.99
C THR A 255 -3.18 11.93 6.42
N TRP A 256 -3.17 10.77 7.09
CA TRP A 256 -4.02 9.62 6.84
C TRP A 256 -4.54 9.04 8.17
N SER A 257 -5.18 7.87 8.14
CA SER A 257 -5.90 7.27 9.28
C SER A 257 -5.07 7.26 10.58
N PRO A 258 -5.45 8.06 11.61
CA PRO A 258 -4.78 8.03 12.91
C PRO A 258 -4.83 6.65 13.58
N LEU A 259 -5.98 5.96 13.45
CA LEU A 259 -6.15 4.62 14.00
C LEU A 259 -5.26 3.61 13.30
N GLY A 260 -5.22 3.62 11.96
CA GLY A 260 -4.35 2.73 11.18
C GLY A 260 -2.87 2.96 11.53
N PHE A 261 -2.43 4.22 11.56
CA PHE A 261 -1.04 4.53 11.93
C PHE A 261 -0.72 4.10 13.37
N TYR A 262 -1.64 4.28 14.30
CA TYR A 262 -1.51 3.82 15.68
C TYR A 262 -1.36 2.28 15.75
N GLU A 263 -2.24 1.53 15.09
CA GLU A 263 -2.24 0.07 15.10
C GLU A 263 -0.99 -0.51 14.43
N GLU A 264 -0.62 -0.01 13.25
CA GLU A 264 0.60 -0.41 12.54
C GLU A 264 1.86 -0.05 13.32
N GLY A 265 1.85 1.11 13.99
CA GLY A 265 2.93 1.60 14.86
C GLY A 265 3.16 0.76 16.11
N LEU A 266 2.09 0.14 16.63
CA LEU A 266 2.16 -0.80 17.75
C LEU A 266 2.49 -2.23 17.32
N CYS A 267 2.33 -2.57 16.05
CA CYS A 267 2.75 -3.87 15.57
C CYS A 267 4.29 -4.04 15.68
N PRO A 268 4.81 -5.27 15.86
CA PRO A 268 6.23 -5.53 15.73
C PRO A 268 6.72 -5.09 14.35
N ALA A 269 7.90 -4.48 14.31
CA ALA A 269 8.54 -4.16 13.04
C ALA A 269 8.76 -5.45 12.22
N GLN A 270 8.41 -5.45 10.94
CA GLN A 270 8.47 -6.62 10.05
C GLN A 270 9.39 -6.38 8.87
N VAL A 271 10.14 -7.42 8.49
CA VAL A 271 11.08 -7.37 7.38
C VAL A 271 10.98 -8.65 6.58
N SER A 272 10.81 -8.52 5.26
CA SER A 272 11.01 -9.65 4.36
C SER A 272 12.50 -9.93 4.22
N TRP A 273 12.91 -11.15 4.57
CA TRP A 273 14.32 -11.50 4.70
C TRP A 273 14.92 -11.96 3.37
N GLY A 274 15.99 -11.30 2.94
CA GLY A 274 16.72 -11.61 1.71
C GLY A 274 17.75 -12.73 1.87
N THR A 275 18.11 -13.39 0.76
CA THR A 275 19.10 -14.48 0.77
C THR A 275 20.55 -14.02 1.02
N HIS A 276 20.83 -12.73 0.91
CA HIS A 276 22.15 -12.16 1.18
C HIS A 276 22.39 -11.83 2.66
N GLU A 277 21.34 -11.85 3.48
CA GLU A 277 21.42 -11.54 4.89
C GLU A 277 22.13 -12.64 5.66
N LYS A 278 23.14 -12.27 6.46
CA LYS A 278 24.04 -13.24 7.12
C LYS A 278 23.71 -13.48 8.58
N GLU A 279 23.12 -12.49 9.25
CA GLU A 279 22.92 -12.48 10.69
C GLU A 279 21.57 -11.84 11.00
N LEU A 280 20.81 -12.46 11.90
CA LEU A 280 19.62 -11.84 12.46
C LEU A 280 20.03 -10.62 13.31
N PRO A 281 19.22 -9.55 13.33
CA PRO A 281 19.45 -8.44 14.23
C PRO A 281 19.25 -8.88 15.69
N GLN A 282 19.85 -8.16 16.66
CA GLN A 282 19.88 -8.55 18.07
C GLN A 282 18.50 -8.87 18.68
N ASN A 283 17.45 -8.22 18.20
CA ASN A 283 16.06 -8.42 18.65
C ASN A 283 15.17 -9.08 17.58
N GLY A 284 15.75 -9.68 16.55
CA GLY A 284 15.04 -10.33 15.45
C GLY A 284 14.61 -11.76 15.78
N VAL A 285 13.39 -12.12 15.39
CA VAL A 285 12.87 -13.48 15.42
C VAL A 285 12.40 -13.86 14.02
N SER A 286 12.81 -15.04 13.56
CA SER A 286 12.38 -15.58 12.27
C SER A 286 10.98 -16.19 12.37
N LEU A 287 10.09 -15.72 11.50
CA LEU A 287 8.74 -16.27 11.26
C LEU A 287 8.77 -17.21 10.07
N GLY A 288 9.62 -18.23 10.18
CA GLY A 288 9.99 -19.07 9.04
C GLY A 288 11.06 -18.42 8.16
N PRO A 289 11.38 -19.04 7.02
CA PRO A 289 12.64 -18.76 6.34
C PRO A 289 12.69 -17.43 5.56
N GLN A 290 11.61 -16.65 5.52
CA GLN A 290 11.50 -15.46 4.67
C GLN A 290 10.97 -14.19 5.36
N GLN A 291 10.64 -14.22 6.65
CA GLN A 291 10.09 -13.09 7.39
C GLN A 291 10.75 -12.98 8.76
N ILE A 292 11.16 -11.78 9.13
CA ILE A 292 11.68 -11.45 10.46
C ILE A 292 10.74 -10.45 11.13
N ILE A 293 10.47 -10.67 12.42
CA ILE A 293 9.89 -9.66 13.31
C ILE A 293 10.94 -9.15 14.29
N MET A 294 10.85 -7.87 14.64
CA MET A 294 11.62 -7.29 15.72
C MET A 294 10.80 -7.37 17.02
N LYS A 295 11.43 -7.76 18.13
CA LYS A 295 10.84 -7.69 19.48
C LYS A 295 10.79 -6.23 19.99
N LYS A 296 10.20 -5.35 19.18
CA LYS A 296 10.08 -3.91 19.39
C LYS A 296 8.94 -3.39 18.52
N HIS A 297 8.15 -2.47 19.05
CA HIS A 297 7.16 -1.74 18.26
C HIS A 297 7.80 -1.06 17.05
N SER A 298 7.12 -1.08 15.91
CA SER A 298 7.58 -0.50 14.66
C SER A 298 7.85 1.00 14.77
N VAL A 299 6.98 1.74 15.48
CA VAL A 299 7.14 3.18 15.73
C VAL A 299 8.35 3.53 16.60
N LYS A 300 8.94 2.54 17.28
CA LYS A 300 10.17 2.73 18.05
C LYS A 300 11.39 2.18 17.28
N THR A 301 11.23 1.65 16.08
CA THR A 301 12.29 0.99 15.32
C THR A 301 12.74 1.90 14.19
N ASP A 302 13.83 2.61 14.43
CA ASP A 302 14.40 3.56 13.48
C ASP A 302 15.28 2.85 12.44
N ILE A 303 15.11 3.25 11.19
CA ILE A 303 15.87 2.74 10.05
C ILE A 303 16.18 3.88 9.08
N LYS A 304 17.36 3.83 8.48
CA LYS A 304 17.83 4.80 7.51
C LYS A 304 17.39 4.41 6.10
N SER A 305 16.94 5.39 5.32
CA SER A 305 16.63 5.23 3.89
C SER A 305 16.97 6.51 3.12
N TYR A 306 16.52 6.61 1.87
CA TYR A 306 16.70 7.77 1.01
C TYR A 306 15.46 8.03 0.16
N VAL A 307 15.08 9.30 0.03
CA VAL A 307 13.99 9.77 -0.84
C VAL A 307 14.50 10.85 -1.80
N ALA A 308 14.13 10.77 -3.08
CA ALA A 308 14.69 11.62 -4.13
C ALA A 308 14.55 13.15 -3.91
N SER A 309 13.46 13.62 -3.29
CA SER A 309 13.29 15.05 -2.97
C SER A 309 13.99 15.51 -1.70
N HIS A 310 14.37 14.59 -0.80
CA HIS A 310 14.85 14.93 0.54
C HIS A 310 16.31 14.55 0.80
N GLY A 311 16.78 13.49 0.16
CA GLY A 311 18.04 12.85 0.51
C GLY A 311 17.86 11.73 1.53
N GLU A 312 18.86 11.56 2.40
CA GLU A 312 18.81 10.58 3.48
C GLU A 312 17.67 10.91 4.46
N ILE A 313 16.89 9.89 4.82
CA ILE A 313 15.84 10.00 5.83
C ILE A 313 16.10 9.03 6.98
N LYS A 314 15.65 9.45 8.16
CA LYS A 314 15.42 8.57 9.31
C LYS A 314 13.93 8.27 9.35
N GLY A 315 13.55 7.03 9.09
CA GLY A 315 12.16 6.59 9.12
C GLY A 315 11.91 5.48 10.14
N LEU A 316 10.64 5.17 10.32
CA LEU A 316 10.10 4.09 11.13
C LEU A 316 9.97 2.82 10.29
N LEU A 317 10.28 1.67 10.88
CA LEU A 317 10.15 0.37 10.24
C LEU A 317 8.73 -0.20 10.39
N ILE A 318 7.78 0.38 9.68
CA ILE A 318 6.35 0.04 9.76
C ILE A 318 6.06 -1.26 8.99
N PRO A 319 5.30 -2.23 9.56
CA PRO A 319 4.93 -3.43 8.84
C PRO A 319 3.94 -3.12 7.73
N HIS A 320 4.21 -3.63 6.52
CA HIS A 320 3.33 -3.39 5.38
C HIS A 320 3.24 -4.59 4.44
N SER A 321 2.13 -4.69 3.73
CA SER A 321 1.75 -5.91 3.02
C SER A 321 2.58 -6.11 1.74
N GLU A 322 2.88 -5.03 1.02
CA GLU A 322 3.71 -5.06 -0.19
C GLU A 322 5.12 -5.57 0.08
N CYS A 323 5.65 -5.39 1.29
CA CYS A 323 6.99 -5.86 1.63
C CYS A 323 7.07 -7.38 1.44
N ALA A 324 6.04 -8.10 1.88
CA ALA A 324 5.96 -9.55 1.74
C ALA A 324 5.61 -9.99 0.31
N THR A 325 4.65 -9.33 -0.34
CA THR A 325 4.20 -9.72 -1.70
C THR A 325 5.25 -9.41 -2.74
N LEU A 326 5.94 -8.27 -2.68
CA LEU A 326 7.07 -7.96 -3.56
C LEU A 326 8.22 -8.92 -3.35
N ALA A 327 8.54 -9.26 -2.10
CA ALA A 327 9.64 -10.16 -1.84
C ALA A 327 9.32 -11.57 -2.36
N GLU A 328 8.07 -12.03 -2.25
CA GLU A 328 7.60 -13.26 -2.90
C GLU A 328 7.65 -13.18 -4.43
N TYR A 329 7.20 -12.06 -5.01
CA TYR A 329 7.22 -11.82 -6.45
C TYR A 329 8.63 -11.80 -7.05
N LEU A 330 9.61 -11.30 -6.30
CA LEU A 330 11.03 -11.25 -6.69
C LEU A 330 11.82 -12.50 -6.26
N THR A 331 11.15 -13.52 -5.71
CA THR A 331 11.82 -14.76 -5.28
C THR A 331 12.07 -15.71 -6.44
N ILE A 332 13.29 -16.26 -6.51
CA ILE A 332 13.63 -17.40 -7.36
C ILE A 332 13.80 -18.63 -6.47
N LYS A 333 13.09 -19.69 -6.83
CA LYS A 333 13.28 -21.03 -6.28
C LYS A 333 13.91 -21.93 -7.32
N GLY A 334 14.79 -22.83 -6.90
CA GLY A 334 15.34 -23.84 -7.80
C GLY A 334 14.38 -25.02 -7.99
N GLN A 335 14.92 -26.12 -8.52
CA GLN A 335 14.12 -27.27 -8.94
C GLN A 335 13.53 -28.07 -7.78
N ASP A 336 14.19 -28.08 -6.62
CA ASP A 336 13.72 -28.80 -5.43
C ASP A 336 12.90 -27.91 -4.47
N GLY A 337 12.74 -26.64 -4.84
CA GLY A 337 12.02 -25.64 -4.05
C GLY A 337 12.92 -24.83 -3.12
N GLU A 338 14.24 -25.05 -3.17
CA GLU A 338 15.25 -24.27 -2.47
C GLU A 338 15.20 -22.80 -2.84
N LEU A 339 15.36 -21.93 -1.84
CA LEU A 339 15.39 -20.49 -2.04
C LEU A 339 16.76 -20.07 -2.63
N VAL A 340 16.77 -19.67 -3.91
CA VAL A 340 18.00 -19.28 -4.63
C VAL A 340 18.28 -17.79 -4.51
N TYR A 341 17.24 -16.97 -4.71
CA TYR A 341 17.35 -15.52 -4.67
C TYR A 341 16.08 -14.91 -4.08
N ARG A 342 16.26 -13.91 -3.23
CA ARG A 342 15.20 -13.04 -2.70
C ARG A 342 15.86 -11.78 -2.13
N PRO A 343 15.39 -10.57 -2.45
CA PRO A 343 15.87 -9.36 -1.82
C PRO A 343 15.26 -9.16 -0.42
N THR A 344 15.95 -8.41 0.44
CA THR A 344 15.36 -7.88 1.67
C THR A 344 14.41 -6.76 1.32
N ILE A 345 13.18 -6.77 1.84
CA ILE A 345 12.20 -5.70 1.59
C ILE A 345 11.56 -5.25 2.90
N ASN A 346 11.51 -3.93 3.11
CA ASN A 346 10.84 -3.31 4.24
C ASN A 346 10.32 -1.91 3.90
N TYR A 347 9.41 -1.40 4.73
CA TYR A 347 8.86 -0.06 4.61
C TYR A 347 9.55 0.87 5.62
N VAL A 348 10.05 2.00 5.11
CA VAL A 348 10.73 3.04 5.85
C VAL A 348 9.94 4.33 5.73
N TYR A 349 9.20 4.64 6.79
CA TYR A 349 8.24 5.75 6.80
C TYR A 349 8.75 6.91 7.67
N ALA A 350 8.99 8.07 7.08
CA ALA A 350 9.14 9.33 7.80
C ALA A 350 7.80 10.07 7.80
N PRO A 351 6.93 9.86 8.81
CA PRO A 351 5.60 10.47 8.90
C PRO A 351 5.66 12.00 9.00
N PRO A 352 4.51 12.69 8.79
CA PRO A 352 4.47 14.14 8.98
C PRO A 352 4.79 14.48 10.44
N GLN A 353 5.38 15.66 10.66
CA GLN A 353 5.78 16.09 12.00
C GLN A 353 4.60 16.05 12.99
N CYS A 354 3.39 16.41 12.57
CA CYS A 354 2.20 16.34 13.43
C CYS A 354 1.85 14.90 13.86
N GLY A 355 2.15 13.90 13.01
CA GLY A 355 2.01 12.49 13.35
C GLY A 355 3.03 12.06 14.41
N MET A 356 4.27 12.53 14.32
CA MET A 356 5.28 12.31 15.37
C MET A 356 4.97 13.02 16.67
N ASP A 357 4.41 14.24 16.61
CA ASP A 357 3.94 14.96 17.78
C ASP A 357 2.79 14.20 18.47
N SER A 358 1.93 13.54 17.68
CA SER A 358 0.87 12.66 18.20
C SER A 358 1.44 11.42 18.90
N TRP A 359 2.45 10.78 18.33
CA TRP A 359 3.15 9.67 18.99
C TRP A 359 3.90 10.08 20.25
N THR A 360 4.43 11.29 20.29
CA THR A 360 5.11 11.82 21.49
C THR A 360 4.18 11.82 22.70
N GLU A 361 2.91 12.20 22.51
CA GLU A 361 1.90 12.11 23.56
C GLU A 361 1.56 10.66 23.91
N VAL A 362 1.40 9.77 22.92
CA VAL A 362 1.16 8.33 23.16
C VAL A 362 2.28 7.72 24.02
N PHE A 363 3.54 8.03 23.71
CA PHE A 363 4.70 7.57 24.48
C PHE A 363 4.76 8.12 25.90
N ALA A 364 4.09 9.23 26.18
CA ALA A 364 3.99 9.80 27.53
C ALA A 364 2.92 9.10 28.40
N THR A 365 2.06 8.25 27.81
CA THR A 365 1.03 7.51 28.55
C THR A 365 1.55 6.18 29.08
N SER A 366 0.96 5.70 30.18
CA SER A 366 1.16 4.33 30.64
C SER A 366 0.43 3.36 29.71
N GLY A 367 1.16 2.49 29.02
CA GLY A 367 0.59 1.48 28.13
C GLY A 367 0.27 1.96 26.71
N LEU A 368 0.95 3.01 26.23
CA LEU A 368 0.87 3.48 24.84
C LEU A 368 -0.56 3.76 24.37
N GLN A 369 -1.38 4.38 25.21
CA GLN A 369 -2.77 4.67 24.90
C GLN A 369 -2.88 5.80 23.87
N MET A 370 -3.72 5.59 22.86
CA MET A 370 -4.09 6.62 21.89
C MET A 370 -4.90 7.73 22.58
N GLN A 371 -4.82 8.94 22.03
CA GLN A 371 -5.64 10.07 22.44
C GLN A 371 -7.14 9.83 22.21
N ASP A 372 -8.00 10.47 23.02
CA ASP A 372 -9.46 10.36 22.93
C ASP A 372 -10.06 10.97 21.65
N SER A 373 -9.33 11.90 21.02
CA SER A 373 -9.73 12.53 19.76
C SER A 373 -8.70 12.29 18.68
N SER A 374 -9.16 12.25 17.43
CA SER A 374 -8.27 12.13 16.27
C SER A 374 -8.80 12.93 15.09
N ARG A 375 -7.89 13.32 14.19
CA ARG A 375 -8.21 14.06 12.97
C ARG A 375 -7.26 13.67 11.84
N VAL A 376 -7.85 13.48 10.65
CA VAL A 376 -7.12 13.35 9.38
C VAL A 376 -7.06 14.73 8.74
N LEU A 377 -5.88 15.18 8.32
CA LEU A 377 -5.72 16.43 7.60
C LEU A 377 -6.34 16.34 6.20
N GLU A 378 -7.31 17.19 5.92
CA GLU A 378 -7.84 17.40 4.57
C GLU A 378 -6.97 18.40 3.80
N GLY A 379 -6.99 18.36 2.46
CA GLY A 379 -6.13 19.23 1.64
C GLY A 379 -6.33 20.72 1.89
N LYS A 380 -7.53 21.15 2.28
CA LYS A 380 -7.82 22.54 2.67
C LYS A 380 -7.19 22.96 4.01
N GLU A 381 -6.83 22.00 4.86
CA GLU A 381 -6.22 22.22 6.18
C GLU A 381 -4.68 22.19 6.12
N ILE A 382 -4.09 21.93 4.95
CA ILE A 382 -2.65 21.84 4.76
C ILE A 382 -2.15 23.18 4.22
N ALA A 383 -1.11 23.75 4.83
CA ALA A 383 -0.50 25.00 4.41
C ALA A 383 0.44 24.78 3.22
N SER A 384 1.35 23.82 3.36
CA SER A 384 2.42 23.48 2.40
C SER A 384 2.92 22.05 2.62
N GLY A 385 3.84 21.60 1.79
CA GLY A 385 4.50 20.31 1.91
C GLY A 385 4.05 19.31 0.86
N GLU A 386 4.75 18.19 0.84
CA GLU A 386 4.58 17.10 -0.11
C GLU A 386 4.51 15.76 0.60
N ASP A 387 3.93 14.80 -0.10
CA ASP A 387 4.08 13.39 0.18
C ASP A 387 4.94 12.75 -0.92
N ALA A 388 6.12 12.27 -0.53
CA ALA A 388 7.11 11.69 -1.41
C ALA A 388 7.27 10.20 -1.10
N VAL A 389 6.57 9.36 -1.87
CA VAL A 389 6.50 7.91 -1.69
C VAL A 389 7.07 7.19 -2.91
N GLY A 390 7.97 6.23 -2.67
CA GLY A 390 8.52 5.44 -3.74
C GLY A 390 9.28 4.21 -3.29
N ILE A 391 10.06 3.68 -4.22
CA ILE A 391 10.90 2.51 -4.04
C ILE A 391 12.35 2.94 -4.18
N LEU A 392 13.14 2.65 -3.16
CA LEU A 392 14.58 2.69 -3.19
C LEU A 392 15.11 1.28 -3.48
N LEU A 393 15.63 1.07 -4.69
CA LEU A 393 16.32 -0.14 -5.10
C LEU A 393 17.80 -0.03 -4.73
N ILE A 394 18.30 -0.95 -3.92
CA ILE A 394 19.68 -0.98 -3.43
C ILE A 394 20.38 -2.21 -3.98
N PHE A 395 21.28 -1.97 -4.91
CA PHE A 395 22.10 -2.98 -5.55
C PHE A 395 23.45 -3.08 -4.84
N GLU A 396 24.03 -4.27 -4.80
CA GLU A 396 25.32 -4.52 -4.15
C GLU A 396 26.43 -3.58 -4.65
N ARG A 397 26.34 -3.14 -5.91
CA ARG A 397 27.22 -2.20 -6.62
C ARG A 397 26.58 -1.78 -7.94
N ASP A 398 27.31 -1.02 -8.76
CA ASP A 398 26.87 -0.67 -10.11
C ASP A 398 26.44 -1.93 -10.89
N PRO A 399 25.22 -1.95 -11.45
CA PRO A 399 24.68 -3.12 -12.12
C PRO A 399 25.51 -3.64 -13.31
N VAL A 400 26.27 -2.78 -14.01
CA VAL A 400 27.17 -3.20 -15.10
C VAL A 400 28.38 -3.92 -14.52
N GLU A 401 28.99 -3.36 -13.48
CA GLU A 401 30.14 -4.00 -12.81
C GLU A 401 29.73 -5.33 -12.18
N TYR A 402 28.55 -5.40 -11.56
CA TYR A 402 28.02 -6.63 -10.98
C TYR A 402 27.83 -7.70 -12.05
N LEU A 403 27.15 -7.34 -13.15
CA LEU A 403 26.78 -8.27 -14.21
C LEU A 403 28.00 -8.79 -14.99
N THR A 404 29.01 -7.94 -15.20
CA THR A 404 30.22 -8.31 -15.98
C THR A 404 31.35 -8.87 -15.12
N GLY A 405 31.34 -8.62 -13.81
CA GLY A 405 32.44 -8.92 -12.90
C GLY A 405 33.65 -7.99 -13.06
N ASN A 406 33.58 -6.98 -13.93
CA ASN A 406 34.66 -6.01 -14.14
C ASN A 406 34.52 -4.87 -13.13
N VAL A 407 35.23 -5.01 -12.01
CA VAL A 407 35.14 -4.07 -10.89
C VAL A 407 36.16 -2.95 -11.06
N GLU A 408 35.69 -1.72 -11.22
CA GLU A 408 36.53 -0.52 -11.30
C GLU A 408 36.26 0.45 -10.14
N SER A 409 35.02 0.51 -9.67
CA SER A 409 34.59 1.37 -8.58
C SER A 409 34.92 0.82 -7.18
N GLU A 410 34.92 1.71 -6.18
CA GLU A 410 34.96 1.30 -4.78
C GLU A 410 33.73 0.46 -4.43
N ALA A 411 33.89 -0.52 -3.53
CA ALA A 411 32.79 -1.36 -3.08
C ALA A 411 31.79 -0.53 -2.24
N LYS A 412 30.75 0.00 -2.91
CA LYS A 412 29.60 0.66 -2.29
C LYS A 412 28.30 0.23 -2.99
N PRO A 413 27.16 0.23 -2.28
CA PRO A 413 25.86 0.02 -2.90
C PRO A 413 25.56 1.06 -3.98
N TRP A 414 24.89 0.62 -5.04
CA TRP A 414 24.37 1.51 -6.08
C TRP A 414 22.86 1.63 -5.90
N CYS A 415 22.34 2.85 -5.85
CA CYS A 415 20.96 3.12 -5.46
C CYS A 415 20.15 3.75 -6.61
N PHE A 416 18.89 3.36 -6.72
CA PHE A 416 17.95 3.92 -7.68
C PHE A 416 16.61 4.18 -7.02
N TRP A 417 16.06 5.39 -7.18
CA TRP A 417 14.75 5.74 -6.64
C TRP A 417 13.70 5.80 -7.76
N SER A 418 12.55 5.20 -7.51
CA SER A 418 11.39 5.24 -8.41
C SER A 418 10.10 5.48 -7.65
N GLY A 419 9.37 6.54 -7.97
CA GLY A 419 8.14 6.87 -7.25
C GLY A 419 7.51 8.21 -7.59
N SER A 420 6.64 8.65 -6.68
CA SER A 420 5.76 9.81 -6.81
C SER A 420 6.14 10.87 -5.77
N ILE A 421 6.15 12.14 -6.19
CA ILE A 421 6.35 13.29 -5.31
C ILE A 421 5.22 14.26 -5.60
N LEU A 422 4.24 14.31 -4.71
CA LEU A 422 3.03 15.09 -4.88
C LEU A 422 2.95 16.17 -3.79
N ASP A 423 2.91 17.43 -4.19
CA ASP A 423 2.73 18.54 -3.26
C ASP A 423 1.25 18.98 -3.17
N ILE A 424 0.92 19.72 -2.12
CA ILE A 424 -0.45 20.21 -1.92
C ILE A 424 -0.88 21.21 -3.01
N ASP A 425 0.05 21.92 -3.64
CA ASP A 425 -0.27 22.87 -4.71
C ASP A 425 -0.66 22.15 -6.01
N ASP A 426 -0.07 21.00 -6.30
CA ASP A 426 -0.49 20.09 -7.36
C ASP A 426 -1.93 19.61 -7.16
N CYS A 427 -2.29 19.22 -5.92
CA CYS A 427 -3.66 18.82 -5.59
C CYS A 427 -4.65 19.98 -5.79
N ARG A 428 -4.29 21.20 -5.39
CA ARG A 428 -5.12 22.41 -5.55
C ARG A 428 -5.36 22.78 -7.02
N LYS A 429 -4.47 22.43 -7.95
CA LYS A 429 -4.65 22.73 -9.39
C LYS A 429 -5.84 21.97 -10.01
N ASN A 430 -6.12 20.77 -9.52
CA ASN A 430 -7.11 19.85 -10.10
C ASN A 430 -8.46 19.85 -9.36
N HIS A 431 -8.56 20.56 -8.24
CA HIS A 431 -9.74 20.54 -7.38
C HIS A 431 -10.16 21.94 -6.93
N GLY A 432 -11.47 22.14 -6.72
CA GLY A 432 -11.98 23.35 -6.07
C GLY A 432 -11.53 23.41 -4.61
N SER A 433 -11.34 24.61 -4.06
CA SER A 433 -10.71 24.87 -2.76
C SER A 433 -11.32 24.10 -1.57
N GLU A 434 -12.61 23.76 -1.63
CA GLU A 434 -13.31 23.06 -0.53
C GLU A 434 -13.26 21.53 -0.63
N THR A 435 -12.86 20.99 -1.79
CA THR A 435 -12.88 19.54 -2.05
C THR A 435 -11.50 19.02 -2.46
N VAL A 436 -10.43 19.71 -2.06
CA VAL A 436 -9.05 19.33 -2.38
C VAL A 436 -8.65 18.13 -1.51
N PRO A 437 -8.30 16.98 -2.11
CA PRO A 437 -7.69 15.88 -1.37
C PRO A 437 -6.27 16.26 -0.92
N ALA A 438 -5.83 15.72 0.21
CA ALA A 438 -4.42 15.86 0.63
C ALA A 438 -3.52 14.99 -0.26
N PRO A 439 -2.25 15.38 -0.51
CA PRO A 439 -1.26 14.57 -1.22
C PRO A 439 -1.31 13.07 -0.93
N THR A 440 -1.22 12.67 0.35
CA THR A 440 -1.29 11.27 0.78
C THR A 440 -2.54 10.57 0.28
N THR A 441 -3.71 11.17 0.54
CA THR A 441 -5.00 10.58 0.13
C THR A 441 -5.17 10.54 -1.38
N MET A 442 -4.66 11.53 -2.11
CA MET A 442 -4.74 11.58 -3.57
C MET A 442 -3.89 10.48 -4.21
N GLN A 443 -2.69 10.22 -3.68
CA GLN A 443 -1.84 9.12 -4.13
C GLN A 443 -2.51 7.76 -3.92
N VAL A 444 -3.15 7.55 -2.76
CA VAL A 444 -3.93 6.32 -2.50
C VAL A 444 -5.08 6.17 -3.49
N VAL A 445 -5.83 7.26 -3.73
CA VAL A 445 -6.95 7.29 -4.69
C VAL A 445 -6.47 6.98 -6.11
N ALA A 446 -5.33 7.53 -6.53
CA ALA A 446 -4.76 7.25 -7.85
C ALA A 446 -4.43 5.75 -8.01
N GLY A 447 -3.98 5.09 -6.95
CA GLY A 447 -3.81 3.64 -6.90
C GLY A 447 -5.11 2.88 -7.09
N VAL A 448 -6.09 3.12 -6.21
CA VAL A 448 -7.42 2.49 -6.27
C VAL A 448 -8.02 2.65 -7.67
N PHE A 449 -7.95 3.85 -8.23
CA PHE A 449 -8.50 4.13 -9.54
C PHE A 449 -7.70 3.52 -10.70
N GLY A 450 -6.38 3.37 -10.58
CA GLY A 450 -5.59 2.57 -11.50
C GLY A 450 -6.08 1.11 -11.56
N ALA A 451 -6.30 0.50 -10.40
CA ALA A 451 -6.87 -0.85 -10.30
C ALA A 451 -8.28 -0.94 -10.90
N LEU A 452 -9.15 0.03 -10.58
CA LEU A 452 -10.50 0.08 -11.15
C LEU A 452 -10.48 0.23 -12.67
N ASN A 453 -9.60 1.08 -13.20
CA ASN A 453 -9.48 1.27 -14.64
C ASN A 453 -9.11 -0.04 -15.34
N TRP A 454 -8.12 -0.78 -14.82
CA TRP A 454 -7.76 -2.10 -15.35
C TRP A 454 -8.92 -3.10 -15.24
N MET A 455 -9.57 -3.17 -14.08
CA MET A 455 -10.69 -4.08 -13.82
C MET A 455 -11.88 -3.82 -14.75
N LEU A 456 -12.16 -2.55 -15.05
CA LEU A 456 -13.29 -2.15 -15.88
C LEU A 456 -12.95 -2.18 -17.37
N ALA A 457 -11.68 -2.18 -17.76
CA ALA A 457 -11.25 -2.14 -19.15
C ALA A 457 -11.76 -3.32 -20.00
N ALA A 458 -11.96 -4.50 -19.38
CA ALA A 458 -12.41 -5.69 -20.10
C ALA A 458 -13.17 -6.69 -19.18
N PRO A 459 -14.22 -7.38 -19.68
CA PRO A 459 -15.00 -8.32 -18.87
C PRO A 459 -14.20 -9.47 -18.24
N GLU A 460 -13.14 -9.94 -18.90
CA GLU A 460 -12.26 -11.00 -18.40
C GLU A 460 -11.44 -10.57 -17.18
N ASN A 461 -11.15 -9.27 -17.04
CA ASN A 461 -10.44 -8.73 -15.87
C ASN A 461 -11.31 -8.81 -14.60
N ARG A 462 -12.61 -9.05 -14.74
CA ARG A 462 -13.59 -9.20 -13.65
C ARG A 462 -13.77 -10.65 -13.20
N LYS A 463 -12.97 -11.57 -13.74
CA LYS A 463 -13.03 -13.02 -13.51
C LYS A 463 -11.65 -13.61 -13.24
N ARG A 464 -10.89 -12.98 -12.34
CA ARG A 464 -9.48 -13.29 -12.06
C ARG A 464 -9.22 -13.82 -10.66
N GLY A 465 -10.24 -13.88 -9.80
CA GLY A 465 -10.09 -14.28 -8.40
C GLY A 465 -9.41 -13.17 -7.59
N VAL A 466 -8.61 -13.54 -6.60
CA VAL A 466 -7.84 -12.57 -5.81
C VAL A 466 -6.59 -12.16 -6.58
N VAL A 467 -6.38 -10.85 -6.73
CA VAL A 467 -5.29 -10.26 -7.50
C VAL A 467 -4.55 -9.25 -6.63
N TRP A 468 -3.23 -9.41 -6.51
CA TRP A 468 -2.34 -8.45 -5.86
C TRP A 468 -1.74 -7.48 -6.89
N PRO A 469 -1.24 -6.30 -6.46
CA PRO A 469 -0.68 -5.30 -7.36
C PRO A 469 0.42 -5.84 -8.29
N GLU A 470 1.26 -6.76 -7.80
CA GLU A 470 2.37 -7.32 -8.58
C GLU A 470 1.90 -8.13 -9.80
N ALA A 471 0.68 -8.67 -9.76
CA ALA A 471 0.07 -9.41 -10.88
C ALA A 471 -0.53 -8.49 -11.96
N LEU A 472 -0.69 -7.20 -11.70
CA LEU A 472 -1.27 -6.23 -12.62
C LEU A 472 -0.21 -5.60 -13.55
N PRO A 473 -0.59 -5.18 -14.77
CA PRO A 473 0.33 -4.58 -15.74
C PRO A 473 0.76 -3.17 -15.32
N SER A 474 2.00 -3.02 -14.83
CA SER A 474 2.48 -1.74 -14.28
C SER A 474 2.46 -0.58 -15.27
N ASP A 475 2.73 -0.84 -16.55
CA ASP A 475 2.72 0.20 -17.59
C ASP A 475 1.32 0.82 -17.75
N GLU A 476 0.27 0.02 -17.64
CA GLU A 476 -1.12 0.49 -17.76
C GLU A 476 -1.59 1.20 -16.48
N ILE A 477 -1.25 0.64 -15.30
CA ILE A 477 -1.60 1.23 -14.01
C ILE A 477 -0.93 2.59 -13.84
N GLU A 478 0.37 2.68 -14.11
CA GLU A 478 1.13 3.93 -14.00
C GLU A 478 0.65 4.97 -15.02
N ALA A 479 0.43 4.59 -16.28
CA ALA A 479 -0.06 5.52 -17.29
C ALA A 479 -1.41 6.16 -16.93
N PHE A 480 -2.26 5.43 -16.20
CA PHE A 480 -3.54 5.95 -15.70
C PHE A 480 -3.37 6.82 -14.45
N ALA A 481 -2.53 6.40 -13.50
CA ALA A 481 -2.36 7.07 -12.22
C ALA A 481 -1.46 8.33 -12.30
N ALA A 482 -0.42 8.33 -13.13
CA ALA A 482 0.63 9.35 -13.21
C ALA A 482 0.12 10.80 -13.30
N PRO A 483 -0.96 11.14 -14.03
CA PRO A 483 -1.50 12.50 -14.06
C PRO A 483 -1.93 13.06 -12.70
N TRP A 484 -2.10 12.19 -11.70
CA TRP A 484 -2.57 12.52 -10.36
C TRP A 484 -1.50 12.37 -9.27
N LEU A 485 -0.26 12.05 -9.68
CA LEU A 485 0.85 11.69 -8.78
C LEU A 485 1.96 12.75 -8.73
N GLY A 486 1.69 13.95 -9.26
CA GLY A 486 2.67 15.03 -9.25
C GLY A 486 3.91 14.67 -10.08
N ARG A 487 5.10 14.87 -9.51
CA ARG A 487 6.36 14.58 -10.18
C ARG A 487 6.75 13.11 -10.01
N MET A 488 6.67 12.36 -11.10
CA MET A 488 7.22 11.00 -11.19
C MET A 488 8.76 11.03 -11.36
N VAL A 489 9.49 10.33 -10.49
CA VAL A 489 10.96 10.25 -10.54
C VAL A 489 11.40 8.81 -10.74
N PHE A 490 12.41 8.61 -11.59
CA PHE A 490 13.02 7.31 -11.89
C PHE A 490 14.51 7.49 -12.20
N GLU A 491 15.34 7.60 -11.17
CA GLU A 491 16.74 7.97 -11.35
C GLU A 491 17.69 7.31 -10.37
N HIS A 492 18.93 7.19 -10.83
CA HIS A 492 20.06 6.89 -9.98
C HIS A 492 20.53 8.17 -9.31
N PHE A 493 20.97 8.05 -8.06
CA PHE A 493 21.56 9.14 -7.30
C PHE A 493 22.75 8.61 -6.50
N GLU A 494 23.66 9.54 -6.15
CA GLU A 494 24.76 9.25 -5.26
C GLU A 494 24.34 9.52 -3.82
N TRP A 495 24.53 8.54 -2.95
CA TRP A 495 24.22 8.65 -1.52
C TRP A 495 25.52 8.78 -0.74
N ASP A 496 25.89 10.03 -0.45
CA ASP A 496 27.18 10.38 0.15
C ASP A 496 27.50 9.62 1.45
N ASN A 497 26.47 9.36 2.27
CA ASN A 497 26.57 8.64 3.54
C ASN A 497 25.90 7.26 3.51
N ALA A 498 25.79 6.65 2.32
CA ALA A 498 25.24 5.30 2.19
C ALA A 498 25.97 4.31 3.10
N PRO A 499 25.24 3.32 3.64
CA PRO A 499 25.90 2.21 4.30
C PRO A 499 26.87 1.50 3.35
N LYS A 500 27.96 0.96 3.89
CA LYS A 500 29.01 0.29 3.10
C LYS A 500 28.58 -1.05 2.52
N GLY A 501 27.42 -1.56 2.92
CA GLY A 501 26.86 -2.84 2.51
C GLY A 501 25.36 -2.75 2.30
N CYS A 502 24.75 -3.90 2.02
CA CYS A 502 23.32 -4.02 1.79
C CYS A 502 22.62 -4.90 2.84
N GLN A 503 23.29 -5.23 3.95
CA GLN A 503 22.64 -6.03 5.00
C GLN A 503 21.63 -5.16 5.74
N PHE A 504 20.54 -5.76 6.20
CA PHE A 504 19.52 -5.07 6.97
C PHE A 504 20.09 -4.28 8.16
N LYS A 505 21.07 -4.87 8.88
CA LYS A 505 21.75 -4.22 10.00
C LYS A 505 22.53 -2.96 9.63
N ASP A 506 22.90 -2.79 8.35
CA ASP A 506 23.64 -1.63 7.87
C ASP A 506 22.73 -0.38 7.81
N PHE A 507 21.40 -0.57 7.85
CA PHE A 507 20.40 0.50 7.81
C PHE A 507 19.75 0.80 9.17
N LEU A 508 19.82 -0.13 10.13
CA LEU A 508 19.27 0.08 11.48
C LEU A 508 20.00 1.19 12.25
N LEU A 509 19.26 1.95 13.06
CA LEU A 509 19.77 3.08 13.85
C LEU A 509 19.76 2.85 15.37
#